data_AF-A0A7S2WIH4-F1
#
_entry.id   AF-A0A7S2WIH4-F1
#
_cell.length_a   1.000
_cell.length_b   1.000
_cell.length_c   1.000
_cell.angle_alpha   90.00
_cell.angle_beta   90.00
_cell.angle_gamma   90.00
#
_symmetry.space_group_name_H-M   'P 1'
#
loop_
_entity.id
_entity.type
_entity.pdbx_description
1 polymer ?
#
loop_
_entity_poly.entity_id
_entity_poly.type
_entity_poly.pdbx_seq_one_letter_code
_entity_poly.pdbx_strand_id
1 'polypeptide(L)'
;LPSAAAAAAAAVVGAARAWAFQARIVAMDRPALLAVIVLILAPGGKASCPNQCSGHGACGNENVCTCDDGWVVMPDCSERQCPYDRAWADRAYSDDAAHTLAECSGAGLCDRAQGTCTCFDGYTGAACQRARCPNDCSGHGLCITLGALGRLEGNDYSARPGVGGDGIGPEYTNWDADHVTMCNCDWGFFGPDCSLRMCPKGDDPLTVDQGYRAISVRLTGDGTGLGGRFRISFLGFTAEFDAAASAITSNVCEDRFQGLGNVESVSCSTMNYGANGGSEMNATFTAWPRQPMENNIHFHSGNPAIEDFSCDISSVTVTGGSDDSVVCELYDVSASNVQEYELCSSRGSCDFVSGICFCQEGFTGEACSDISYEVSSSNAL
;
A
#
# COMPACT_ATOMS: atom_id res chain seq x y z
N LEU A 1 -25.15 -6.68 30.76
CA LEU A 1 -25.77 -6.72 32.10
C LEU A 1 -26.41 -8.09 32.30
N PRO A 2 -26.08 -8.82 33.38
CA PRO A 2 -26.33 -10.25 33.53
C PRO A 2 -27.67 -10.53 34.22
N SER A 3 -28.25 -11.70 33.97
CA SER A 3 -29.27 -12.36 34.82
C SER A 3 -28.68 -13.71 35.25
N ALA A 4 -28.28 -13.91 36.52
CA ALA A 4 -29.14 -14.28 37.67
C ALA A 4 -30.04 -15.48 37.33
N ALA A 5 -30.07 -16.62 38.02
CA ALA A 5 -29.80 -16.94 39.42
C ALA A 5 -29.68 -18.49 39.57
N ALA A 6 -28.82 -18.99 40.46
CA ALA A 6 -29.17 -19.66 41.74
C ALA A 6 -29.15 -21.21 41.75
N ALA A 7 -28.09 -21.70 42.39
CA ALA A 7 -27.94 -22.85 43.30
C ALA A 7 -29.10 -23.85 43.52
N ALA A 8 -28.74 -25.15 43.50
CA ALA A 8 -29.08 -26.09 44.56
C ALA A 8 -28.17 -27.34 44.54
N ALA A 9 -27.77 -27.77 45.73
CA ALA A 9 -26.91 -28.91 46.03
C ALA A 9 -27.64 -30.27 45.95
N ALA A 10 -26.90 -31.36 45.68
CA ALA A 10 -26.84 -32.56 46.54
C ALA A 10 -26.02 -33.69 45.89
N ALA A 11 -25.28 -34.40 46.74
CA ALA A 11 -24.47 -35.57 46.45
C ALA A 11 -25.29 -36.81 46.04
N VAL A 12 -24.58 -37.83 45.51
CA VAL A 12 -24.67 -39.29 45.82
C VAL A 12 -24.52 -40.17 44.56
N VAL A 13 -23.39 -40.90 44.53
CA VAL A 13 -23.19 -42.35 44.32
C VAL A 13 -24.09 -43.13 43.33
N GLY A 14 -23.42 -43.91 42.45
CA GLY A 14 -23.91 -45.15 41.83
C GLY A 14 -24.26 -45.01 40.34
N ALA A 15 -23.93 -45.91 39.42
CA ALA A 15 -23.52 -47.30 39.53
C ALA A 15 -22.75 -47.74 38.26
N ALA A 16 -21.64 -48.45 38.45
CA ALA A 16 -20.96 -49.21 37.41
C ALA A 16 -21.73 -50.51 37.14
N ARG A 17 -21.97 -50.84 35.86
CA ARG A 17 -22.50 -52.15 35.45
C ARG A 17 -21.35 -53.09 35.11
N ALA A 18 -21.22 -54.11 35.94
CA ALA A 18 -20.34 -55.26 35.76
C ALA A 18 -20.85 -56.19 34.65
N TRP A 19 -19.94 -56.67 33.81
CA TRP A 19 -20.11 -57.91 33.05
C TRP A 19 -19.21 -58.97 33.69
N ALA A 20 -19.83 -60.01 34.21
CA ALA A 20 -19.19 -61.13 34.88
C ALA A 20 -18.61 -62.10 33.84
N PHE A 21 -17.29 -62.30 33.84
CA PHE A 21 -16.65 -63.48 33.27
C PHE A 21 -16.33 -64.45 34.41
N GLN A 22 -16.96 -65.62 34.39
CA GLN A 22 -16.69 -66.71 35.31
C GLN A 22 -15.34 -67.37 34.95
N ALA A 23 -14.31 -67.13 35.75
CA ALA A 23 -13.08 -67.91 35.71
C ALA A 23 -13.25 -69.17 36.59
N ARG A 24 -13.19 -70.34 35.96
CA ARG A 24 -13.03 -71.62 36.67
C ARG A 24 -11.60 -71.71 37.21
N ILE A 25 -11.47 -71.78 38.52
CA ILE A 25 -10.21 -72.08 39.21
C ILE A 25 -9.92 -73.57 39.01
N VAL A 26 -8.94 -73.90 38.17
CA VAL A 26 -8.26 -75.20 38.21
C VAL A 26 -7.05 -75.02 39.11
N ALA A 27 -7.09 -75.67 40.27
CA ALA A 27 -5.94 -75.80 41.14
C ALA A 27 -4.92 -76.72 40.45
N MET A 28 -3.70 -76.24 40.23
CA MET A 28 -2.56 -77.08 39.87
C MET A 28 -1.32 -76.59 40.64
N ASP A 29 -0.68 -77.55 41.27
CA ASP A 29 0.37 -77.43 42.27
C ASP A 29 1.66 -76.76 41.76
N ARG A 30 2.32 -76.04 42.67
CA ARG A 30 3.72 -75.59 42.56
C ARG A 30 4.61 -76.84 42.53
N PRO A 31 5.65 -76.99 41.67
CA PRO A 31 6.58 -75.94 41.23
C PRO A 31 7.10 -76.11 39.79
N ALA A 32 6.77 -75.18 38.89
CA ALA A 32 7.53 -74.96 37.65
C ALA A 32 7.81 -73.47 37.49
N LEU A 33 8.44 -72.94 38.55
CA LEU A 33 9.10 -71.66 38.59
C LEU A 33 10.36 -71.76 37.72
N LEU A 34 10.29 -71.62 36.38
CA LEU A 34 11.49 -71.41 35.52
C LEU A 34 11.27 -71.16 34.00
N ALA A 35 10.08 -70.84 33.49
CA ALA A 35 9.91 -70.69 32.03
C ALA A 35 9.09 -69.47 31.53
N VAL A 36 8.81 -68.46 32.36
CA VAL A 36 8.08 -67.24 31.92
C VAL A 36 8.68 -65.95 32.50
N ILE A 37 10.02 -65.86 32.57
CA ILE A 37 10.72 -64.58 32.81
C ILE A 37 11.87 -64.46 31.80
N VAL A 38 11.57 -64.47 30.51
CA VAL A 38 12.49 -63.96 29.47
C VAL A 38 11.65 -63.43 28.30
N LEU A 39 10.94 -62.31 28.47
CA LEU A 39 10.47 -61.53 27.30
C LEU A 39 9.91 -60.12 27.60
N ILE A 40 10.30 -59.48 28.70
CA ILE A 40 10.10 -58.03 28.85
C ILE A 40 11.32 -57.46 29.57
N LEU A 41 12.36 -57.18 28.78
CA LEU A 41 13.46 -56.23 29.02
C LEU A 41 14.52 -56.55 27.96
N ALA A 42 14.16 -56.38 26.68
CA ALA A 42 15.21 -55.97 25.76
C ALA A 42 15.60 -54.56 26.23
N PRO A 43 16.86 -54.30 26.63
CA PRO A 43 17.34 -52.94 26.62
C PRO A 43 17.29 -52.54 25.14
N GLY A 44 16.18 -51.94 24.71
CA GLY A 44 16.22 -51.09 23.52
C GLY A 44 17.31 -50.09 23.84
N GLY A 45 18.48 -50.27 23.23
CA GLY A 45 19.61 -49.37 23.44
C GLY A 45 19.05 -47.98 23.24
N LYS A 46 19.01 -47.17 24.30
CA LYS A 46 18.62 -45.78 24.15
C LYS A 46 19.62 -45.23 23.15
N ALA A 47 19.16 -44.94 21.94
CA ALA A 47 19.99 -44.25 20.97
C ALA A 47 20.55 -43.04 21.72
N SER A 48 21.87 -42.97 21.79
CA SER A 48 22.60 -41.99 22.58
C SER A 48 22.93 -40.84 21.64
N CYS A 49 21.90 -40.04 21.34
CA CYS A 49 22.10 -38.86 20.52
C CYS A 49 22.91 -37.78 21.26
N PRO A 50 23.73 -37.00 20.54
CA PRO A 50 24.39 -35.81 21.09
C PRO A 50 23.37 -34.92 21.81
N ASN A 51 23.71 -34.52 23.04
CA ASN A 51 22.88 -33.68 23.91
C ASN A 51 21.41 -34.14 24.06
N GLN A 52 21.10 -35.41 23.79
CA GLN A 52 19.72 -35.92 23.75
C GLN A 52 18.81 -35.09 22.82
N CYS A 53 19.34 -34.69 21.66
CA CYS A 53 18.65 -33.80 20.71
C CYS A 53 18.21 -32.47 21.33
N SER A 54 18.89 -32.05 22.40
CA SER A 54 18.67 -30.81 23.14
C SER A 54 17.21 -30.58 23.59
N GLY A 55 16.39 -31.63 23.62
CA GLY A 55 14.95 -31.54 23.88
C GLY A 55 14.10 -31.00 22.73
N HIS A 56 14.66 -30.85 21.53
CA HIS A 56 14.03 -30.29 20.33
C HIS A 56 14.03 -31.28 19.16
N GLY A 57 13.85 -32.56 19.46
CA GLY A 57 13.77 -33.60 18.46
C GLY A 57 13.70 -35.00 19.04
N ALA A 58 13.50 -35.98 18.17
CA ALA A 58 13.49 -37.40 18.51
C ALA A 58 14.82 -38.07 18.12
N CYS A 59 15.35 -38.91 18.99
CA CYS A 59 16.58 -39.65 18.73
C CYS A 59 16.30 -40.96 17.97
N GLY A 60 16.82 -41.09 16.75
CA GLY A 60 16.63 -42.24 15.86
C GLY A 60 17.63 -43.38 16.05
N ASN A 61 17.44 -44.50 15.34
CA ASN A 61 18.17 -45.77 15.52
C ASN A 61 19.67 -45.75 15.11
N GLU A 62 20.22 -44.59 14.72
CA GLU A 62 21.62 -44.40 14.34
C GLU A 62 22.32 -43.30 15.17
N ASN A 63 21.75 -42.95 16.33
CA ASN A 63 22.17 -41.79 17.15
C ASN A 63 22.08 -40.46 16.39
N VAL A 64 21.22 -40.39 15.38
CA VAL A 64 20.91 -39.19 14.60
C VAL A 64 19.62 -38.58 15.15
N CYS A 65 19.64 -37.29 15.45
CA CYS A 65 18.44 -36.57 15.83
C CYS A 65 17.59 -36.23 14.61
N THR A 66 16.29 -36.47 14.74
CA THR A 66 15.28 -35.87 13.87
C THR A 66 14.73 -34.66 14.60
N CYS A 67 15.18 -33.47 14.20
CA CYS A 67 14.84 -32.21 14.87
C CYS A 67 13.42 -31.76 14.57
N ASP A 68 12.83 -31.06 15.52
CA ASP A 68 11.55 -30.36 15.36
C ASP A 68 11.70 -29.17 14.40
N ASP A 69 10.59 -28.74 13.81
CA ASP A 69 10.55 -27.58 12.91
C ASP A 69 11.17 -26.34 13.57
N GLY A 70 12.06 -25.67 12.84
CA GLY A 70 12.79 -24.51 13.33
C GLY A 70 14.02 -24.83 14.19
N TRP A 71 14.37 -26.09 14.45
CA TRP A 71 15.60 -26.51 15.15
C TRP A 71 16.55 -27.33 14.27
N VAL A 72 16.48 -27.10 12.96
CA VAL A 72 17.09 -27.97 11.95
C VAL A 72 18.52 -27.56 11.55
N VAL A 73 19.11 -26.57 12.23
CA VAL A 73 20.43 -26.01 11.86
C VAL A 73 21.57 -26.88 12.39
N MET A 74 21.47 -27.35 13.63
CA MET A 74 22.49 -28.19 14.25
C MET A 74 22.02 -29.65 14.35
N PRO A 75 22.92 -30.64 14.15
CA PRO A 75 22.58 -32.06 14.22
C PRO A 75 22.07 -32.56 15.58
N ASP A 76 22.24 -31.77 16.64
CA ASP A 76 21.74 -32.05 18.00
C ASP A 76 20.53 -31.20 18.39
N CYS A 77 19.93 -30.51 17.41
CA CYS A 77 18.76 -29.64 17.54
C CYS A 77 18.91 -28.52 18.58
N SER A 78 20.14 -28.07 18.83
CA SER A 78 20.44 -27.04 19.84
C SER A 78 20.23 -25.61 19.36
N GLU A 79 20.11 -25.39 18.05
CA GLU A 79 20.06 -24.06 17.45
C GLU A 79 18.81 -23.88 16.59
N ARG A 80 18.20 -22.69 16.72
CA ARG A 80 17.06 -22.29 15.92
C ARG A 80 17.47 -21.79 14.54
N GLN A 81 16.62 -22.10 13.57
CA GLN A 81 16.65 -21.51 12.24
C GLN A 81 16.05 -20.11 12.29
N CYS A 82 16.76 -19.13 11.74
CA CYS A 82 16.22 -17.79 11.55
C CYS A 82 15.43 -17.69 10.23
N PRO A 83 14.61 -16.64 10.04
CA PRO A 83 13.93 -16.38 8.79
C PRO A 83 14.90 -16.24 7.61
N TYR A 84 14.49 -16.77 6.46
CA TYR A 84 15.17 -16.61 5.18
C TYR A 84 14.29 -15.78 4.26
N ASP A 85 14.92 -14.90 3.49
CA ASP A 85 14.29 -14.19 2.38
C ASP A 85 15.38 -13.91 1.33
N ARG A 86 15.01 -13.32 0.19
CA ARG A 86 15.96 -13.00 -0.88
C ARG A 86 17.10 -12.14 -0.34
N ALA A 87 18.33 -12.49 -0.72
CA ALA A 87 19.53 -11.79 -0.29
C ALA A 87 19.58 -10.36 -0.86
N TRP A 88 20.07 -9.41 -0.07
CA TRP A 88 20.34 -8.04 -0.55
C TRP A 88 21.44 -7.99 -1.61
N ALA A 89 22.45 -8.84 -1.43
CA ALA A 89 23.54 -8.99 -2.37
C ALA A 89 23.94 -10.46 -2.41
N ASP A 90 24.01 -11.00 -3.62
CA ASP A 90 24.63 -12.29 -3.88
C ASP A 90 25.34 -12.29 -5.23
N ARG A 91 25.96 -13.41 -5.57
CA ARG A 91 26.59 -13.59 -6.87
C ARG A 91 25.54 -14.11 -7.86
N ALA A 92 25.31 -13.35 -8.92
CA ALA A 92 24.53 -13.82 -10.06
C ALA A 92 25.11 -15.14 -10.59
N TYR A 93 24.24 -16.13 -10.79
CA TYR A 93 24.64 -17.48 -11.17
C TYR A 93 24.13 -17.89 -12.55
N SER A 94 23.23 -17.12 -13.15
CA SER A 94 22.92 -17.12 -14.58
C SER A 94 22.29 -15.78 -15.00
N ASP A 95 21.98 -15.65 -16.29
CA ASP A 95 21.19 -14.54 -16.81
C ASP A 95 19.87 -14.44 -16.02
N ASP A 96 19.55 -13.24 -15.55
CA ASP A 96 18.37 -12.91 -14.75
C ASP A 96 18.17 -13.73 -13.46
N ALA A 97 19.24 -14.38 -12.95
CA ALA A 97 19.18 -15.20 -11.74
C ALA A 97 20.21 -14.76 -10.69
N ALA A 98 19.70 -14.07 -9.68
CA ALA A 98 20.39 -13.58 -8.50
C ALA A 98 19.39 -13.52 -7.32
N HIS A 99 19.83 -13.03 -6.16
CA HIS A 99 19.06 -12.85 -4.94
C HIS A 99 18.44 -14.15 -4.39
N THR A 100 19.26 -15.20 -4.30
CA THR A 100 18.91 -16.46 -3.63
C THR A 100 18.49 -16.24 -2.17
N LEU A 101 17.72 -17.18 -1.62
CA LEU A 101 17.30 -17.11 -0.23
C LEU A 101 18.51 -17.18 0.70
N ALA A 102 18.64 -16.19 1.57
CA ALA A 102 19.69 -16.11 2.57
C ALA A 102 19.08 -15.91 3.97
N GLU A 103 19.74 -16.50 4.96
CA GLU A 103 19.36 -16.29 6.35
C GLU A 103 19.53 -14.81 6.69
N CYS A 104 18.49 -14.22 7.27
CA CYS A 104 18.44 -12.78 7.54
C CYS A 104 18.79 -11.93 6.30
N SER A 105 18.43 -12.41 5.09
CA SER A 105 18.71 -11.76 3.80
C SER A 105 20.18 -11.36 3.57
N GLY A 106 21.11 -11.97 4.32
CA GLY A 106 22.51 -11.55 4.37
C GLY A 106 22.74 -10.15 4.97
N ALA A 107 21.71 -9.53 5.57
CA ALA A 107 21.70 -8.18 6.12
C ALA A 107 21.43 -8.15 7.63
N GLY A 108 21.73 -9.25 8.32
CA GLY A 108 21.62 -9.33 9.77
C GLY A 108 22.35 -10.54 10.35
N LEU A 109 22.37 -10.61 11.68
CA LEU A 109 22.89 -11.73 12.44
C LEU A 109 21.74 -12.53 13.03
N CYS A 110 21.78 -13.85 12.85
CA CYS A 110 20.80 -14.75 13.46
C CYS A 110 21.11 -14.96 14.96
N ASP A 111 20.15 -14.65 15.83
CA ASP A 111 20.14 -15.16 17.20
C ASP A 111 19.64 -16.61 17.19
N ARG A 112 20.56 -17.56 17.33
CA ARG A 112 20.28 -19.01 17.31
C ARG A 112 19.44 -19.48 18.50
N ALA A 113 19.43 -18.76 19.61
CA ALA A 113 18.61 -19.14 20.76
C ALA A 113 17.15 -18.71 20.57
N GLN A 114 16.92 -17.58 19.89
CA GLN A 114 15.59 -17.03 19.65
C GLN A 114 14.99 -17.39 18.29
N GLY A 115 15.83 -17.70 17.30
CA GLY A 115 15.40 -17.91 15.91
C GLY A 115 14.96 -16.61 15.24
N THR A 116 15.55 -15.48 15.64
CA THR A 116 15.21 -14.14 15.15
C THR A 116 16.43 -13.42 14.61
N CYS A 117 16.24 -12.62 13.56
CA CYS A 117 17.31 -11.82 12.97
C CYS A 117 17.48 -10.48 13.70
N THR A 118 18.73 -10.14 14.03
CA THR A 118 19.12 -8.78 14.40
C THR A 118 19.68 -8.09 13.17
N CYS A 119 18.93 -7.15 12.62
CA CYS A 119 19.29 -6.48 11.36
C CYS A 119 20.45 -5.51 11.54
N PHE A 120 21.28 -5.41 10.50
CA PHE A 120 22.26 -4.33 10.41
C PHE A 120 21.55 -2.98 10.23
N ASP A 121 22.31 -1.90 10.47
CA ASP A 121 21.78 -0.56 10.32
C ASP A 121 21.29 -0.31 8.88
N GLY A 122 20.16 0.39 8.76
CA GLY A 122 19.47 0.59 7.49
C GLY A 122 18.58 -0.57 7.00
N TYR A 123 18.48 -1.68 7.73
CA TYR A 123 17.63 -2.82 7.37
C TYR A 123 16.57 -3.14 8.44
N THR A 124 15.45 -3.70 7.99
CA THR A 124 14.29 -4.05 8.83
C THR A 124 13.50 -5.23 8.23
N GLY A 125 12.49 -5.70 8.94
CA GLY A 125 11.72 -6.90 8.61
C GLY A 125 12.22 -8.14 9.35
N ALA A 126 11.40 -9.20 9.34
CA ALA A 126 11.68 -10.42 10.10
C ALA A 126 12.97 -11.14 9.65
N ALA A 127 13.32 -10.99 8.36
CA ALA A 127 14.54 -11.50 7.76
C ALA A 127 15.50 -10.37 7.36
N CYS A 128 15.33 -9.14 7.84
CA CYS A 128 16.15 -7.99 7.42
C CYS A 128 16.09 -7.70 5.91
N GLN A 129 15.01 -8.12 5.27
CA GLN A 129 14.83 -8.07 3.82
C GLN A 129 14.44 -6.68 3.31
N ARG A 130 13.98 -5.77 4.19
CA ARG A 130 13.54 -4.43 3.80
C ARG A 130 14.56 -3.38 4.17
N ALA A 131 14.71 -2.36 3.34
CA ALA A 131 15.38 -1.13 3.71
C ALA A 131 14.56 -0.46 4.82
N ARG A 132 15.23 0.21 5.74
CA ARG A 132 14.56 1.04 6.73
C ARG A 132 14.32 2.42 6.13
N CYS A 133 13.07 2.90 6.22
CA CYS A 133 12.79 4.28 5.87
C CYS A 133 13.51 5.25 6.81
N PRO A 134 14.08 6.35 6.30
CA PRO A 134 14.74 7.35 7.13
C PRO A 134 13.79 7.90 8.20
N ASN A 135 14.28 8.01 9.44
CA ASN A 135 13.54 8.50 10.61
C ASN A 135 12.14 7.90 10.80
N ASP A 136 11.91 6.68 10.29
CA ASP A 136 10.59 6.04 10.27
C ASP A 136 9.49 6.98 9.70
N CYS A 137 9.83 7.70 8.62
CA CYS A 137 8.99 8.70 7.96
C CYS A 137 8.53 9.84 8.87
N SER A 138 9.30 10.13 9.93
CA SER A 138 9.09 11.23 10.89
C SER A 138 7.69 11.28 11.51
N GLY A 139 6.93 10.19 11.45
CA GLY A 139 5.52 10.14 11.87
C GLY A 139 4.54 10.87 10.94
N HIS A 140 4.95 11.25 9.74
CA HIS A 140 4.18 11.99 8.73
C HIS A 140 4.10 11.25 7.40
N GLY A 141 4.06 9.92 7.46
CA GLY A 141 3.94 9.08 6.28
C GLY A 141 4.04 7.60 6.60
N LEU A 142 3.82 6.79 5.57
CA LEU A 142 3.91 5.34 5.62
C LEU A 142 5.20 4.87 4.95
N CYS A 143 5.98 4.04 5.64
CA CYS A 143 7.09 3.32 5.02
C CYS A 143 6.55 2.16 4.17
N ILE A 144 6.62 2.31 2.84
CA ILE A 144 6.02 1.40 1.87
C ILE A 144 7.07 0.85 0.91
N THR A 145 6.88 -0.37 0.42
CA THR A 145 7.79 -0.99 -0.56
C THR A 145 7.55 -0.42 -1.97
N LEU A 146 8.55 -0.47 -2.85
CA LEU A 146 8.41 0.00 -4.23
C LEU A 146 7.26 -0.70 -4.98
N GLY A 147 7.10 -2.01 -4.78
CA GLY A 147 6.05 -2.80 -5.40
C GLY A 147 4.65 -2.38 -4.94
N ALA A 148 4.48 -2.13 -3.64
CA ALA A 148 3.22 -1.64 -3.10
C ALA A 148 2.94 -0.19 -3.56
N LEU A 149 3.96 0.66 -3.60
CA LEU A 149 3.83 2.03 -4.08
C LEU A 149 3.40 2.07 -5.56
N GLY A 150 4.02 1.26 -6.43
CA GLY A 150 3.66 1.19 -7.84
C GLY A 150 2.19 0.81 -8.07
N ARG A 151 1.66 -0.11 -7.25
CA ARG A 151 0.24 -0.50 -7.31
C ARG A 151 -0.72 0.54 -6.75
N LEU A 152 -0.35 1.25 -5.69
CA LEU A 152 -1.23 2.17 -4.99
C LEU A 152 -1.22 3.58 -5.58
N GLU A 153 -0.05 4.06 -6.01
CA GLU A 153 0.16 5.45 -6.41
C GLU A 153 0.62 5.58 -7.88
N GLY A 154 0.95 4.48 -8.54
CA GLY A 154 1.40 4.50 -9.93
C GLY A 154 0.23 4.72 -10.90
N ASN A 155 0.55 5.25 -12.08
CA ASN A 155 -0.44 5.59 -13.09
C ASN A 155 -1.21 4.35 -13.57
N ASP A 156 -2.51 4.37 -13.32
CA ASP A 156 -3.47 3.34 -13.70
C ASP A 156 -3.79 3.43 -15.21
N TYR A 157 -2.88 2.90 -16.03
CA TYR A 157 -3.09 2.70 -17.46
C TYR A 157 -3.14 1.21 -17.79
N SER A 158 -4.27 0.76 -18.32
CA SER A 158 -4.50 -0.63 -18.71
C SER A 158 -3.81 -0.98 -20.04
N ALA A 159 -2.47 -1.06 -20.08
CA ALA A 159 -1.68 -1.58 -21.23
C ALA A 159 -1.91 -0.94 -22.62
N ARG A 160 -2.82 0.04 -22.76
CA ARG A 160 -3.17 0.76 -23.98
C ARG A 160 -3.47 2.21 -23.62
N PRO A 161 -2.74 3.18 -24.17
CA PRO A 161 -3.10 4.59 -24.07
C PRO A 161 -4.54 4.81 -24.56
N GLY A 162 -5.39 5.45 -23.74
CA GLY A 162 -6.76 5.84 -24.12
C GLY A 162 -7.88 4.82 -23.81
N VAL A 163 -7.56 3.66 -23.23
CA VAL A 163 -8.59 2.76 -22.66
C VAL A 163 -8.50 2.91 -21.14
N GLY A 164 -9.62 3.14 -20.46
CA GLY A 164 -9.62 3.45 -19.04
C GLY A 164 -8.89 2.40 -18.19
N GLY A 165 -8.38 2.83 -17.04
CA GLY A 165 -7.68 1.99 -16.07
C GLY A 165 -8.62 1.04 -15.30
N ASP A 166 -8.06 0.19 -14.44
CA ASP A 166 -8.78 -0.75 -13.58
C ASP A 166 -8.79 -0.33 -12.08
N GLY A 167 -8.29 0.87 -11.80
CA GLY A 167 -8.11 1.42 -10.47
C GLY A 167 -6.82 0.95 -9.77
N ILE A 168 -5.93 0.25 -10.47
CA ILE A 168 -4.69 -0.31 -9.90
C ILE A 168 -3.49 0.14 -10.73
N GLY A 169 -2.49 0.71 -10.04
CA GLY A 169 -1.24 1.07 -10.67
C GLY A 169 -0.43 -0.15 -11.17
N PRO A 170 0.64 0.08 -11.95
CA PRO A 170 1.44 -0.97 -12.55
C PRO A 170 2.05 -1.91 -11.50
N GLU A 171 2.05 -3.20 -11.80
CA GLU A 171 2.76 -4.19 -10.99
C GLU A 171 4.27 -4.10 -11.23
N TYR A 172 5.03 -3.84 -10.17
CA TYR A 172 6.48 -3.93 -10.16
C TYR A 172 6.94 -5.22 -9.49
N THR A 173 7.56 -6.13 -10.26
CA THR A 173 7.89 -7.50 -9.82
C THR A 173 9.39 -7.79 -9.73
N ASN A 174 10.24 -6.79 -9.92
CA ASN A 174 11.68 -6.96 -9.77
C ASN A 174 12.05 -7.33 -8.33
N TRP A 175 13.28 -7.82 -8.13
CA TRP A 175 13.72 -8.32 -6.81
C TRP A 175 13.59 -7.26 -5.71
N ASP A 176 13.80 -5.99 -6.04
CA ASP A 176 13.78 -4.86 -5.13
C ASP A 176 12.37 -4.34 -4.82
N ALA A 177 11.34 -4.90 -5.47
CA ALA A 177 9.95 -4.52 -5.26
C ALA A 177 9.53 -4.60 -3.79
N ASP A 178 9.95 -5.64 -3.08
CA ASP A 178 9.61 -5.85 -1.66
C ASP A 178 10.77 -5.52 -0.71
N HIS A 179 11.95 -5.17 -1.24
CA HIS A 179 13.16 -4.90 -0.46
C HIS A 179 13.39 -3.40 -0.29
N VAL A 180 13.26 -2.63 -1.36
CA VAL A 180 13.45 -1.18 -1.31
C VAL A 180 12.16 -0.53 -0.84
N THR A 181 12.30 0.39 0.10
CA THR A 181 11.19 1.11 0.71
C THR A 181 11.38 2.62 0.57
N MET A 182 10.28 3.34 0.51
CA MET A 182 10.23 4.80 0.52
C MET A 182 9.12 5.26 1.48
N CYS A 183 9.24 6.48 1.99
CA CYS A 183 8.14 7.12 2.68
C CYS A 183 7.11 7.66 1.67
N ASN A 184 5.88 7.19 1.75
CA ASN A 184 4.72 7.86 1.16
C ASN A 184 4.21 8.87 2.19
N CYS A 185 4.47 10.15 1.97
CA CYS A 185 4.20 11.20 2.95
C CYS A 185 2.71 11.54 3.01
N ASP A 186 2.25 11.91 4.20
CA ASP A 186 0.93 12.46 4.39
C ASP A 186 0.78 13.78 3.59
N TRP A 187 -0.44 14.11 3.19
CA TRP A 187 -0.76 15.36 2.49
C TRP A 187 -0.23 16.59 3.26
N GLY A 188 0.49 17.46 2.56
CA GLY A 188 1.16 18.64 3.11
C GLY A 188 2.57 18.37 3.65
N PHE A 189 3.06 17.13 3.61
CA PHE A 189 4.42 16.76 3.97
C PHE A 189 5.20 16.18 2.79
N PHE A 190 6.51 16.39 2.78
CA PHE A 190 7.39 15.88 1.73
C PHE A 190 8.82 15.70 2.23
N GLY A 191 9.72 15.36 1.30
CA GLY A 191 11.10 15.04 1.59
C GLY A 191 11.32 13.53 1.78
N PRO A 192 12.57 13.10 1.95
CA PRO A 192 12.91 11.67 2.02
C PRO A 192 12.36 10.95 3.25
N ASP A 193 12.05 11.70 4.31
CA ASP A 193 11.60 11.20 5.61
C ASP A 193 10.31 11.89 6.09
N CYS A 194 9.61 12.62 5.21
CA CYS A 194 8.40 13.39 5.51
C CYS A 194 8.52 14.42 6.64
N SER A 195 9.73 14.89 6.95
CA SER A 195 9.92 15.94 7.97
C SER A 195 9.61 17.36 7.48
N LEU A 196 9.54 17.57 6.17
CA LEU A 196 9.35 18.88 5.57
C LEU A 196 7.87 19.15 5.29
N ARG A 197 7.42 20.37 5.56
CA ARG A 197 6.05 20.84 5.33
C ARG A 197 5.96 21.66 4.07
N MET A 198 4.93 21.43 3.27
CA MET A 198 4.63 22.26 2.12
C MET A 198 4.14 23.64 2.57
N CYS A 199 4.59 24.67 1.86
CA CYS A 199 4.06 26.02 2.04
C CYS A 199 2.85 26.26 1.14
N PRO A 200 2.06 27.30 1.42
CA PRO A 200 1.02 27.75 0.51
C PRO A 200 1.56 28.00 -0.89
N LYS A 201 0.75 27.65 -1.89
CA LYS A 201 1.05 27.85 -3.30
C LYS A 201 0.08 28.85 -3.92
N GLY A 202 0.51 29.46 -5.01
CA GLY A 202 -0.31 30.40 -5.74
C GLY A 202 0.34 30.83 -7.05
N ASP A 203 -0.42 31.63 -7.79
CA ASP A 203 0.02 32.29 -9.02
C ASP A 203 1.01 33.41 -8.68
N ASP A 204 1.97 33.64 -9.56
CA ASP A 204 2.88 34.77 -9.43
C ASP A 204 2.15 36.03 -9.92
N PRO A 205 1.87 37.03 -9.06
CA PRO A 205 1.07 38.18 -9.47
C PRO A 205 1.75 39.10 -10.49
N LEU A 206 3.02 38.84 -10.84
CA LEU A 206 3.71 39.57 -11.91
C LEU A 206 3.67 38.86 -13.27
N THR A 207 3.27 37.60 -13.32
CA THR A 207 2.96 36.92 -14.58
C THR A 207 1.52 37.26 -14.94
N VAL A 208 1.32 37.76 -16.16
CA VAL A 208 0.04 38.28 -16.65
C VAL A 208 -0.28 37.68 -18.00
N ASP A 209 -1.54 37.79 -18.42
CA ASP A 209 -2.05 37.27 -19.69
C ASP A 209 -1.93 35.74 -19.84
N GLN A 210 -1.95 35.01 -18.72
CA GLN A 210 -2.02 33.55 -18.68
C GLN A 210 -3.45 33.04 -18.72
N GLY A 211 -3.59 31.83 -19.25
CA GLY A 211 -4.84 31.08 -19.24
C GLY A 211 -4.91 30.10 -18.08
N TYR A 212 -6.00 29.33 -18.08
CA TYR A 212 -6.20 28.23 -17.16
C TYR A 212 -5.85 26.89 -17.79
N ARG A 213 -5.46 25.93 -16.97
CA ARG A 213 -5.37 24.53 -17.37
C ARG A 213 -6.76 24.03 -17.72
N ALA A 214 -6.91 23.36 -18.87
CA ALA A 214 -8.17 22.73 -19.24
C ALA A 214 -7.96 21.37 -19.91
N ILE A 215 -8.77 20.40 -19.51
CA ILE A 215 -8.79 19.03 -20.07
C ILE A 215 -10.17 18.70 -20.61
N SER A 216 -10.21 17.73 -21.51
CA SER A 216 -11.44 17.08 -21.95
C SER A 216 -11.45 15.63 -21.48
N VAL A 217 -12.59 15.20 -20.96
CA VAL A 217 -12.90 13.80 -20.65
C VAL A 217 -13.99 13.36 -21.60
N ARG A 218 -13.68 12.39 -22.46
CA ARG A 218 -14.63 11.83 -23.41
C ARG A 218 -14.89 10.37 -23.11
N LEU A 219 -16.14 10.02 -22.84
CA LEU A 219 -16.60 8.65 -22.66
C LEU A 219 -17.44 8.20 -23.87
N THR A 220 -17.05 7.09 -24.48
CA THR A 220 -17.74 6.50 -25.63
C THR A 220 -17.99 5.01 -25.44
N GLY A 221 -18.90 4.44 -26.22
CA GLY A 221 -19.16 3.00 -26.28
C GLY A 221 -20.12 2.65 -27.44
N ASP A 222 -20.09 1.39 -27.85
CA ASP A 222 -20.95 0.86 -28.91
C ASP A 222 -22.28 0.44 -28.31
N GLY A 223 -23.40 1.08 -28.62
CA GLY A 223 -24.68 0.67 -28.04
C GLY A 223 -25.77 1.73 -28.16
N THR A 224 -26.78 1.66 -27.28
CA THR A 224 -27.87 2.66 -27.23
C THR A 224 -27.87 3.49 -25.95
N GLY A 225 -27.01 3.15 -24.99
CA GLY A 225 -26.83 3.92 -23.77
C GLY A 225 -25.69 3.39 -22.91
N LEU A 226 -25.04 4.30 -22.18
CA LEU A 226 -24.09 4.00 -21.13
C LEU A 226 -24.78 4.08 -19.77
N GLY A 227 -24.43 3.18 -18.86
CA GLY A 227 -24.92 3.13 -17.48
C GLY A 227 -23.80 2.74 -16.53
N GLY A 228 -24.10 2.71 -15.23
CA GLY A 228 -23.07 2.53 -14.22
C GLY A 228 -22.29 3.82 -13.97
N ARG A 229 -21.07 3.68 -13.46
CA ARG A 229 -20.25 4.82 -13.02
C ARG A 229 -18.81 4.65 -13.47
N PHE A 230 -18.16 5.77 -13.78
CA PHE A 230 -16.73 5.83 -14.02
C PHE A 230 -16.08 6.76 -13.00
N ARG A 231 -14.79 6.60 -12.78
CA ARG A 231 -14.04 7.39 -11.81
C ARG A 231 -12.92 8.14 -12.51
N ILE A 232 -12.83 9.42 -12.25
CA ILE A 232 -11.67 10.22 -12.64
C ILE A 232 -10.78 10.36 -11.41
N SER A 233 -9.53 9.94 -11.55
CA SER A 233 -8.51 10.16 -10.53
C SER A 233 -7.56 11.26 -10.99
N PHE A 234 -7.15 12.11 -10.06
CA PHE A 234 -6.19 13.19 -10.27
C PHE A 234 -5.29 13.27 -9.04
N LEU A 235 -4.00 12.93 -9.22
CA LEU A 235 -2.97 12.99 -8.17
C LEU A 235 -3.41 12.33 -6.84
N GLY A 236 -3.93 11.10 -6.92
CA GLY A 236 -4.36 10.30 -5.76
C GLY A 236 -5.77 10.59 -5.22
N PHE A 237 -6.45 11.61 -5.74
CA PHE A 237 -7.85 11.89 -5.40
C PHE A 237 -8.79 11.37 -6.49
N THR A 238 -9.97 10.87 -6.11
CA THR A 238 -10.90 10.25 -7.05
C THR A 238 -12.30 10.82 -6.92
N ALA A 239 -12.90 11.17 -8.06
CA ALA A 239 -14.28 11.62 -8.18
C ALA A 239 -15.07 10.64 -9.06
N GLU A 240 -16.29 10.33 -8.63
CA GLU A 240 -17.17 9.38 -9.31
C GLU A 240 -18.24 10.10 -10.13
N PHE A 241 -18.40 9.67 -11.38
CA PHE A 241 -19.34 10.23 -12.36
C PHE A 241 -20.30 9.15 -12.84
N ASP A 242 -21.54 9.54 -13.10
CA ASP A 242 -22.49 8.69 -13.81
C ASP A 242 -22.07 8.56 -15.27
N ALA A 243 -22.08 7.35 -15.82
CA ALA A 243 -21.68 7.12 -17.22
C ALA A 243 -22.73 7.62 -18.24
N ALA A 244 -23.98 7.76 -17.81
CA ALA A 244 -25.06 8.23 -18.67
C ALA A 244 -24.92 9.74 -18.93
N ALA A 245 -24.76 10.15 -20.19
CA ALA A 245 -24.56 11.55 -20.55
C ALA A 245 -25.65 12.51 -20.04
N SER A 246 -26.90 12.03 -19.92
CA SER A 246 -28.01 12.81 -19.37
C SER A 246 -27.86 13.18 -17.89
N ALA A 247 -27.03 12.46 -17.13
CA ALA A 247 -26.72 12.76 -15.73
C ALA A 247 -25.54 13.73 -15.60
N ILE A 248 -24.73 13.91 -16.65
CA ILE A 248 -23.52 14.74 -16.63
C ILE A 248 -23.85 16.15 -17.13
N THR A 249 -24.38 16.97 -16.22
CA THR A 249 -24.55 18.42 -16.46
C THR A 249 -23.28 19.20 -16.09
N SER A 250 -23.13 20.43 -16.58
CA SER A 250 -22.03 21.32 -16.17
C SER A 250 -21.89 21.43 -14.66
N ASN A 251 -23.00 21.64 -13.94
CA ASN A 251 -22.97 21.75 -12.48
C ASN A 251 -22.50 20.45 -11.81
N VAL A 252 -22.96 19.29 -12.31
CA VAL A 252 -22.50 18.00 -11.79
C VAL A 252 -21.00 17.83 -12.04
N CYS A 253 -20.51 18.18 -13.22
CA CYS A 253 -19.07 18.16 -13.51
C CYS A 253 -18.28 19.05 -12.54
N GLU A 254 -18.74 20.28 -12.31
CA GLU A 254 -18.11 21.22 -11.37
C GLU A 254 -18.09 20.67 -9.95
N ASP A 255 -19.23 20.15 -9.47
CA ASP A 255 -19.36 19.58 -8.14
C ASP A 255 -18.45 18.35 -7.95
N ARG A 256 -18.32 17.49 -8.98
CA ARG A 256 -17.47 16.29 -8.91
C ARG A 256 -15.98 16.62 -8.89
N PHE A 257 -15.52 17.52 -9.76
CA PHE A 257 -14.11 17.92 -9.80
C PHE A 257 -13.71 18.69 -8.54
N GLN A 258 -14.51 19.64 -8.05
CA GLN A 258 -14.25 20.32 -6.77
C GLN A 258 -14.35 19.38 -5.56
N GLY A 259 -15.08 18.26 -5.71
CA GLY A 259 -15.14 17.19 -4.72
C GLY A 259 -13.85 16.39 -4.54
N LEU A 260 -12.86 16.51 -5.44
CA LEU A 260 -11.56 15.86 -5.31
C LEU A 260 -10.76 16.40 -4.12
N GLY A 261 -11.03 17.61 -3.62
CA GLY A 261 -10.33 18.24 -2.50
C GLY A 261 -9.02 18.92 -2.91
N ASN A 262 -8.27 18.37 -3.88
CA ASN A 262 -7.10 19.01 -4.48
C ASN A 262 -7.44 20.00 -5.63
N VAL A 263 -8.73 20.32 -5.82
CA VAL A 263 -9.23 21.30 -6.79
C VAL A 263 -10.08 22.31 -6.03
N GLU A 264 -9.77 23.60 -6.14
CA GLU A 264 -10.53 24.65 -5.43
C GLU A 264 -11.71 25.14 -6.27
N SER A 265 -11.49 25.46 -7.54
CA SER A 265 -12.58 25.85 -8.45
C SER A 265 -12.33 25.39 -9.88
N VAL A 266 -13.43 25.05 -10.55
CA VAL A 266 -13.44 24.57 -11.93
C VAL A 266 -14.68 25.11 -12.63
N SER A 267 -14.55 25.39 -13.93
CA SER A 267 -15.66 25.69 -14.83
C SER A 267 -15.83 24.54 -15.79
N CYS A 268 -17.04 23.97 -15.90
CA CYS A 268 -17.29 22.86 -16.82
C CYS A 268 -18.27 23.20 -17.94
N SER A 269 -18.00 22.66 -19.13
CA SER A 269 -18.99 22.56 -20.20
C SER A 269 -19.17 21.10 -20.61
N THR A 270 -20.41 20.63 -20.72
CA THR A 270 -20.70 19.26 -21.14
C THR A 270 -21.46 19.23 -22.46
N MET A 271 -21.22 18.20 -23.26
CA MET A 271 -21.96 17.92 -24.48
C MET A 271 -22.19 16.41 -24.64
N ASN A 272 -23.31 16.07 -25.27
CA ASN A 272 -23.57 14.69 -25.66
C ASN A 272 -22.64 14.33 -26.82
N TYR A 273 -21.97 13.19 -26.72
CA TYR A 273 -21.04 12.71 -27.73
C TYR A 273 -21.54 11.38 -28.32
N GLY A 274 -21.70 11.35 -29.64
CA GLY A 274 -22.19 10.19 -30.37
C GLY A 274 -23.70 9.93 -30.21
N ALA A 275 -24.23 9.04 -31.04
CA ALA A 275 -25.66 8.66 -31.03
C ALA A 275 -26.03 7.70 -29.87
N ASN A 276 -25.03 7.20 -29.15
CA ASN A 276 -25.13 6.06 -28.24
C ASN A 276 -25.16 6.44 -26.75
N GLY A 277 -25.29 7.74 -26.44
CA GLY A 277 -25.32 8.23 -25.06
C GLY A 277 -23.94 8.44 -24.42
N GLY A 278 -22.88 8.59 -25.23
CA GLY A 278 -21.57 9.02 -24.77
C GLY A 278 -21.57 10.49 -24.34
N SER A 279 -20.54 10.88 -23.59
CA SER A 279 -20.41 12.23 -23.03
C SER A 279 -19.03 12.79 -23.30
N GLU A 280 -18.96 14.11 -23.49
CA GLU A 280 -17.71 14.85 -23.47
C GLU A 280 -17.87 16.02 -22.51
N MET A 281 -16.94 16.15 -21.57
CA MET A 281 -16.90 17.26 -20.63
C MET A 281 -15.54 17.94 -20.72
N ASN A 282 -15.56 19.26 -20.86
CA ASN A 282 -14.37 20.09 -20.77
C ASN A 282 -14.35 20.75 -19.40
N ALA A 283 -13.29 20.49 -18.64
CA ALA A 283 -13.07 21.05 -17.32
C ALA A 283 -11.92 22.06 -17.40
N THR A 284 -12.19 23.31 -17.04
CA THR A 284 -11.21 24.39 -16.94
C THR A 284 -10.96 24.70 -15.48
N PHE A 285 -9.76 24.41 -14.99
CA PHE A 285 -9.38 24.59 -13.58
C PHE A 285 -9.03 26.05 -13.32
N THR A 286 -9.94 26.75 -12.64
CA THR A 286 -9.84 28.21 -12.42
C THR A 286 -9.11 28.57 -11.13
N ALA A 287 -9.01 27.66 -10.16
CA ALA A 287 -8.16 27.83 -8.99
C ALA A 287 -7.76 26.49 -8.39
N TRP A 288 -6.53 26.45 -7.88
CA TRP A 288 -6.00 25.36 -7.07
C TRP A 288 -5.97 25.78 -5.59
N PRO A 289 -6.18 24.87 -4.63
CA PRO A 289 -6.24 25.22 -3.22
C PRO A 289 -5.00 25.97 -2.74
N ARG A 290 -5.15 27.07 -1.98
CA ARG A 290 -3.98 27.79 -1.41
C ARG A 290 -3.05 26.92 -0.59
N GLN A 291 -3.62 26.05 0.25
CA GLN A 291 -2.89 25.03 1.00
C GLN A 291 -2.86 23.77 0.13
N PRO A 292 -1.73 23.42 -0.48
CA PRO A 292 -1.69 22.32 -1.44
C PRO A 292 -2.02 20.99 -0.77
N MET A 293 -2.97 20.27 -1.35
CA MET A 293 -3.24 18.86 -1.02
C MET A 293 -2.29 17.96 -1.83
N GLU A 294 -0.98 18.17 -1.62
CA GLU A 294 0.10 17.52 -2.35
C GLU A 294 1.04 16.80 -1.35
N ASN A 295 1.92 15.93 -1.84
CA ASN A 295 2.96 15.29 -1.05
C ASN A 295 4.22 15.02 -1.91
N ASN A 296 5.11 14.13 -1.47
CA ASN A 296 6.32 13.78 -2.22
C ASN A 296 6.10 12.96 -3.50
N ILE A 297 4.89 12.45 -3.73
CA ILE A 297 4.51 11.64 -4.90
C ILE A 297 3.58 12.43 -5.81
N HIS A 298 2.59 13.10 -5.22
CA HIS A 298 1.52 13.80 -5.89
C HIS A 298 1.74 15.31 -5.78
N PHE A 299 2.10 15.97 -6.87
CA PHE A 299 2.31 17.41 -6.93
C PHE A 299 2.24 17.94 -8.36
N HIS A 300 1.93 19.23 -8.55
CA HIS A 300 1.99 19.90 -9.85
C HIS A 300 2.33 21.39 -9.72
N SER A 301 2.81 22.04 -10.78
CA SER A 301 3.13 23.48 -10.78
C SER A 301 2.05 24.36 -11.41
N GLY A 302 0.80 23.88 -11.39
CA GLY A 302 -0.37 24.56 -11.99
C GLY A 302 -0.71 24.07 -13.40
N ASN A 303 0.23 23.38 -14.05
CA ASN A 303 0.04 22.71 -15.33
C ASN A 303 0.24 21.18 -15.22
N PRO A 304 -0.63 20.45 -14.50
CA PRO A 304 -0.50 18.99 -14.41
C PRO A 304 -0.58 18.37 -15.81
N ALA A 305 0.26 17.36 -16.04
CA ALA A 305 0.30 16.65 -17.31
C ALA A 305 -0.99 15.85 -17.47
N ILE A 306 -1.39 15.56 -18.71
CA ILE A 306 -2.59 14.73 -18.92
C ILE A 306 -2.44 13.34 -18.30
N GLU A 307 -1.20 12.90 -18.10
CA GLU A 307 -0.87 11.61 -17.48
C GLU A 307 -1.06 11.56 -15.96
N ASP A 308 -1.26 12.72 -15.31
CA ASP A 308 -1.63 12.80 -13.90
C ASP A 308 -3.13 12.54 -13.66
N PHE A 309 -3.89 12.45 -14.76
CA PHE A 309 -5.30 12.11 -14.77
C PHE A 309 -5.48 10.67 -15.27
N SER A 310 -6.33 9.90 -14.59
CA SER A 310 -6.78 8.59 -15.04
C SER A 310 -8.29 8.49 -15.04
N CYS A 311 -8.80 7.54 -15.81
CA CYS A 311 -10.24 7.28 -15.93
C CYS A 311 -10.48 5.79 -15.76
N ASP A 312 -11.02 5.38 -14.62
CA ASP A 312 -11.43 4.00 -14.33
C ASP A 312 -12.86 3.78 -14.86
N ILE A 313 -12.98 2.84 -15.80
CA ILE A 313 -14.24 2.48 -16.47
C ILE A 313 -14.74 1.08 -16.08
N SER A 314 -14.12 0.43 -15.09
CA SER A 314 -14.41 -0.95 -14.68
C SER A 314 -15.88 -1.17 -14.26
N SER A 315 -16.57 -0.10 -13.88
CA SER A 315 -17.97 -0.11 -13.40
C SER A 315 -18.96 0.48 -14.42
N VAL A 316 -18.52 0.70 -15.67
CA VAL A 316 -19.38 1.17 -16.77
C VAL A 316 -20.00 -0.02 -17.48
N THR A 317 -21.28 0.11 -17.81
CA THR A 317 -22.05 -0.91 -18.53
C THR A 317 -22.67 -0.32 -19.78
N VAL A 318 -22.82 -1.13 -20.82
CA VAL A 318 -23.32 -0.74 -22.12
C VAL A 318 -24.65 -1.44 -22.40
N THR A 319 -25.69 -0.66 -22.68
CA THR A 319 -26.98 -1.20 -23.10
C THR A 319 -26.98 -1.44 -24.61
N GLY A 320 -27.31 -2.66 -25.02
CA GLY A 320 -27.42 -3.01 -26.45
C GLY A 320 -26.07 -3.11 -27.17
N GLY A 321 -24.99 -3.33 -26.44
CA GLY A 321 -23.63 -3.51 -26.98
C GLY A 321 -22.72 -4.30 -26.03
N SER A 322 -21.42 -4.06 -26.10
CA SER A 322 -20.41 -4.75 -25.29
C SER A 322 -19.74 -3.79 -24.31
N ASP A 323 -19.56 -4.20 -23.06
CA ASP A 323 -18.82 -3.40 -22.06
C ASP A 323 -17.37 -3.18 -22.48
N ASP A 324 -16.76 -4.12 -23.21
CA ASP A 324 -15.41 -3.99 -23.79
C ASP A 324 -15.29 -2.89 -24.86
N SER A 325 -16.41 -2.32 -25.33
CA SER A 325 -16.40 -1.21 -26.29
C SER A 325 -16.22 0.16 -25.63
N VAL A 326 -16.27 0.22 -24.29
CA VAL A 326 -16.17 1.49 -23.57
C VAL A 326 -14.76 2.04 -23.67
N VAL A 327 -14.64 3.30 -24.05
CA VAL A 327 -13.38 4.03 -24.14
C VAL A 327 -13.53 5.35 -23.40
N CYS A 328 -12.58 5.64 -22.52
CA CYS A 328 -12.46 6.93 -21.84
C CYS A 328 -11.17 7.61 -22.27
N GLU A 329 -11.30 8.64 -23.10
CA GLU A 329 -10.18 9.41 -23.63
C GLU A 329 -10.00 10.69 -22.81
N LEU A 330 -8.76 10.96 -22.43
CA LEU A 330 -8.33 12.18 -21.76
C LEU A 330 -7.38 12.93 -22.70
N TYR A 331 -7.62 14.22 -22.92
CA TYR A 331 -6.72 15.05 -23.72
C TYR A 331 -6.74 16.51 -23.29
N ASP A 332 -5.69 17.23 -23.68
CA ASP A 332 -5.53 18.64 -23.39
C ASP A 332 -6.44 19.52 -24.24
N VAL A 333 -7.16 20.43 -23.58
CA VAL A 333 -7.87 21.54 -24.22
C VAL A 333 -7.01 22.81 -24.15
N SER A 334 -6.40 23.06 -22.99
CA SER A 334 -5.46 24.14 -22.75
C SER A 334 -4.37 23.65 -21.80
N ALA A 335 -3.11 23.73 -22.25
CA ALA A 335 -1.92 23.33 -21.48
C ALA A 335 -0.70 24.24 -21.77
N SER A 336 -0.91 25.33 -22.51
CA SER A 336 0.14 26.30 -22.86
C SER A 336 -0.17 27.65 -22.22
N ASN A 337 0.87 28.33 -21.74
CA ASN A 337 0.75 29.65 -21.08
C ASN A 337 -0.33 29.65 -19.97
N VAL A 338 -0.30 28.64 -19.11
CA VAL A 338 -1.22 28.53 -17.98
C VAL A 338 -0.62 29.20 -16.74
N GLN A 339 -1.47 29.62 -15.81
CA GLN A 339 -1.05 30.20 -14.53
C GLN A 339 -0.15 29.25 -13.75
N GLU A 340 0.86 29.82 -13.11
CA GLU A 340 1.71 29.07 -12.20
C GLU A 340 0.96 28.71 -10.92
N TYR A 341 1.39 27.63 -10.29
CA TYR A 341 0.98 27.30 -8.94
C TYR A 341 2.23 26.85 -8.21
N GLU A 342 2.92 27.83 -7.64
CA GLU A 342 4.26 27.67 -7.09
C GLU A 342 4.29 28.04 -5.61
N LEU A 343 5.26 27.47 -4.88
CA LEU A 343 5.44 27.74 -3.47
C LEU A 343 5.69 29.23 -3.24
N CYS A 344 4.89 29.82 -2.35
CA CYS A 344 4.94 31.24 -2.04
C CYS A 344 4.84 32.13 -3.30
N SER A 345 4.10 31.69 -4.32
CA SER A 345 3.87 32.41 -5.58
C SER A 345 5.16 32.87 -6.28
N SER A 346 6.30 32.22 -6.02
CA SER A 346 7.64 32.70 -6.44
C SER A 346 8.01 34.12 -5.93
N ARG A 347 7.24 34.67 -4.99
CA ARG A 347 7.39 36.01 -4.38
C ARG A 347 7.70 35.96 -2.90
N GLY A 348 8.07 34.79 -2.38
CA GLY A 348 8.51 34.60 -1.01
C GLY A 348 9.43 33.40 -0.86
N SER A 349 10.00 33.23 0.33
CA SER A 349 10.75 32.04 0.71
C SER A 349 9.92 31.16 1.64
N CYS A 350 9.85 29.87 1.37
CA CYS A 350 9.21 28.90 2.23
C CYS A 350 10.13 28.46 3.39
N ASP A 351 9.65 28.50 4.63
CA ASP A 351 10.24 27.75 5.72
C ASP A 351 9.59 26.36 5.82
N PHE A 352 10.30 25.36 5.33
CA PHE A 352 9.83 23.98 5.29
C PHE A 352 9.70 23.30 6.67
N VAL A 353 10.14 23.93 7.77
CA VAL A 353 9.90 23.41 9.12
C VAL A 353 8.51 23.80 9.62
N SER A 354 8.08 25.04 9.35
CA SER A 354 6.77 25.55 9.76
C SER A 354 5.69 25.43 8.69
N GLY A 355 6.07 25.40 7.40
CA GLY A 355 5.16 25.49 6.26
C GLY A 355 4.68 26.91 5.98
N ILE A 356 5.42 27.94 6.41
CA ILE A 356 5.02 29.35 6.28
C ILE A 356 5.88 30.06 5.23
N CYS A 357 5.22 30.89 4.41
CA CYS A 357 5.88 31.77 3.46
C CYS A 357 6.32 33.10 4.10
N PHE A 358 7.55 33.50 3.81
CA PHE A 358 8.08 34.84 4.08
C PHE A 358 8.12 35.64 2.79
N CYS A 359 7.20 36.59 2.65
CA CYS A 359 7.04 37.37 1.41
C CYS A 359 8.14 38.41 1.22
N GLN A 360 8.51 38.62 -0.04
CA GLN A 360 9.37 39.72 -0.46
C GLN A 360 8.63 41.06 -0.32
N GLU A 361 9.39 42.15 -0.27
CA GLU A 361 8.82 43.51 -0.17
C GLU A 361 7.87 43.80 -1.34
N GLY A 362 6.67 44.30 -1.03
CA GLY A 362 5.63 44.57 -2.02
C GLY A 362 4.64 43.41 -2.25
N PHE A 363 4.86 42.26 -1.59
CA PHE A 363 3.98 41.08 -1.67
C PHE A 363 3.46 40.68 -0.29
N THR A 364 2.22 40.23 -0.23
CA THR A 364 1.47 39.92 0.98
C THR A 364 0.54 38.72 0.74
N GLY A 365 -0.18 38.31 1.79
CA GLY A 365 -1.02 37.11 1.79
C GLY A 365 -0.23 35.86 2.21
N GLU A 366 -0.95 34.78 2.51
CA GLU A 366 -0.33 33.53 3.01
C GLU A 366 0.61 32.89 1.98
N ALA A 367 0.32 33.05 0.69
CA ALA A 367 1.13 32.55 -0.41
C ALA A 367 1.96 33.63 -1.09
N CYS A 368 2.02 34.86 -0.57
CA CYS A 368 2.74 35.98 -1.22
C CYS A 368 2.24 36.35 -2.63
N SER A 369 0.98 36.03 -2.95
CA SER A 369 0.37 36.34 -4.25
C SER A 369 -0.23 37.74 -4.33
N ASP A 370 -0.37 38.45 -3.23
CA ASP A 370 -1.14 39.71 -3.20
C ASP A 370 -0.17 40.89 -3.24
N ILE A 371 -0.34 41.79 -4.20
CA ILE A 371 0.53 42.97 -4.33
C ILE A 371 0.09 44.04 -3.32
N SER A 372 1.02 44.50 -2.47
CA SER A 372 0.73 45.44 -1.37
C SER A 372 0.89 46.92 -1.73
N TYR A 373 1.13 47.26 -3.00
CA TYR A 373 1.21 48.65 -3.43
C TYR A 373 -0.21 49.23 -3.58
N GLU A 374 -0.61 50.08 -2.63
CA GLU A 374 -1.45 51.21 -3.01
C GLU A 374 -0.73 51.90 -4.17
N VAL A 375 -1.40 52.01 -5.32
CA VAL A 375 -0.95 52.88 -6.39
C VAL A 375 -0.94 54.30 -5.82
N SER A 376 0.21 54.74 -5.31
CA SER A 376 0.43 56.15 -5.01
C SER A 376 0.32 56.84 -6.37
N SER A 377 -0.80 57.55 -6.55
CA SER A 377 -1.13 58.37 -7.73
C SER A 377 -0.23 59.61 -7.84
N SER A 378 1.01 59.53 -7.37
CA SER A 378 2.00 60.60 -7.46
C SER A 378 3.26 60.11 -8.17
N ASN A 379 3.18 59.96 -9.48
CA ASN A 379 4.26 60.29 -10.41
C ASN A 379 3.66 60.45 -11.82
N ALA A 380 2.82 61.48 -11.96
CA ALA A 380 2.78 62.22 -13.21
C ALA A 380 4.05 63.10 -13.25
N LEU A 381 4.97 62.76 -14.14
CA LEU A 381 6.00 63.67 -14.63
C LEU A 381 5.72 63.99 -16.10
#